data_AF-A0A937WNY2-F1
#
_entry.id   AF-A0A937WNY2-F1
#
_cell.length_a   1.000
_cell.length_b   1.000
_cell.length_c   1.000
_cell.angle_alpha   90.00
_cell.angle_beta   90.00
_cell.angle_gamma   90.00
#
_symmetry.space_group_name_H-M   'P 1'
#
loop_
_entity.id
_entity.type
_entity.pdbx_description
1 polymer ?
#
loop_
_entity_poly.entity_id
_entity_poly.type
_entity_poly.pdbx_seq_one_letter_code
_entity_poly.pdbx_strand_id
1 'polypeptide(L)'
;MAGTVGLSVACAKHEPVPPPIITPTPPITAPAPTPAPSPVPIPVDNPPQILSYDMPQEVNAGQEFLGTATATDDYGIERVYVVFRNSEKLETTMEKADGEYKASLKLPSKGEYWYSIKAMDTKGQEAKPVEGRMIVYPALDSDEDGDGFTWEQEMKQGTDPNKPDLNLKYAIDKGLFPAYIELEKIKQMDADGRQDEKEKLTIDTAYEISQLNVGDTAKKDNITYLLSKPSEFLDVYKTLKAVSDDTLKDFLELGIDDNVVEYLSFVSSLTDKEFANYAIKNKLCTQDKNINTLEKNFLQEPEEYKQEWFNHNISEIEKIYPEFAIELKKIPDFIQIDIKDAEVSEDFISVAKKKSIGGISLDSMFSEGIKEKRKFCTPIQALVWSLYDDEEEYLDKKPWDDHRWPSQIRGHMKLVGYVWWRSTTSDNYQSNKWNFNEAVDRLNSPILIALYLGSNFNPTSAPSHFPPVEEISKKSESIYREEKGDCDEFA
;
A
#
# COMPACT_ATOMS: atom_id res chain seq x y z
N MET A 1 -16.63 -25.90 15.68
CA MET A 1 -16.12 -27.00 14.83
C MET A 1 -14.61 -26.99 14.97
N ALA A 2 -14.05 -28.02 15.60
CA ALA A 2 -12.62 -28.15 15.89
C ALA A 2 -11.93 -28.82 14.70
N GLY A 3 -10.91 -28.15 14.12
CA GLY A 3 -10.11 -28.66 13.01
C GLY A 3 -8.75 -29.16 13.50
N THR A 4 -8.56 -30.47 13.43
CA THR A 4 -7.38 -31.21 13.87
C THR A 4 -6.26 -31.12 12.83
N VAL A 5 -5.04 -30.79 13.26
CA VAL A 5 -3.82 -30.81 12.44
C VAL A 5 -3.27 -32.25 12.38
N GLY A 6 -3.19 -32.83 11.18
CA GLY A 6 -2.61 -34.15 10.95
C GLY A 6 -1.14 -34.06 10.55
N LEU A 7 -0.23 -34.57 11.40
CA LEU A 7 1.15 -34.87 11.04
C LEU A 7 1.22 -36.19 10.25
N SER A 8 1.79 -36.14 9.05
CA SER A 8 2.17 -37.31 8.26
C SER A 8 3.65 -37.59 8.45
N VAL A 9 3.97 -38.72 9.10
CA VAL A 9 5.32 -39.26 9.24
C VAL A 9 5.51 -40.32 8.16
N ALA A 10 6.45 -40.10 7.24
CA ALA A 10 6.83 -41.08 6.24
C ALA A 10 7.87 -42.06 6.84
N CYS A 11 7.44 -43.28 7.13
CA CYS A 11 8.33 -44.40 7.47
C CYS A 11 9.08 -44.89 6.22
N ALA A 12 10.41 -44.80 6.25
CA ALA A 12 11.27 -45.49 5.28
C ALA A 12 11.24 -47.01 5.53
N LYS A 13 10.99 -47.78 4.47
CA LYS A 13 11.01 -49.26 4.48
C LYS A 13 12.45 -49.75 4.67
N HIS A 14 12.66 -50.57 5.70
CA HIS A 14 13.87 -51.36 5.89
C HIS A 14 13.83 -52.56 4.95
N GLU A 15 14.80 -52.68 4.05
CA GLU A 15 15.04 -53.90 3.28
C GLU A 15 15.83 -54.92 4.11
N PRO A 16 15.50 -56.22 4.05
CA PRO A 16 16.17 -57.27 4.82
C PRO A 16 17.56 -57.60 4.24
N VAL A 17 18.56 -57.58 5.11
CA VAL A 17 19.92 -58.05 4.85
C VAL A 17 19.91 -59.57 4.60
N PRO A 18 20.52 -60.08 3.52
CA PRO A 18 20.58 -61.52 3.26
C PRO A 18 21.49 -62.25 4.27
N PRO A 19 21.19 -63.51 4.61
CA PRO A 19 21.96 -64.29 5.57
C PRO A 19 23.35 -64.67 5.04
N PRO A 20 24.35 -64.84 5.94
CA PRO A 20 25.72 -65.19 5.55
C PRO A 20 25.79 -66.59 4.93
N ILE A 21 26.41 -66.67 3.76
CA ILE A 21 26.75 -67.93 3.08
C ILE A 21 27.87 -68.62 3.86
N ILE A 22 27.58 -69.80 4.42
CA ILE A 22 28.55 -70.68 5.06
C ILE A 22 29.27 -71.47 3.97
N THR A 23 30.53 -71.16 3.72
CA THR A 23 31.44 -71.97 2.88
C THR A 23 32.10 -73.08 3.72
N PRO A 24 32.31 -74.28 3.14
CA PRO A 24 32.79 -75.45 3.86
C PRO A 24 34.27 -75.35 4.27
N THR A 25 34.55 -75.83 5.48
CA THR A 25 35.87 -75.98 6.07
C THR A 25 36.73 -76.97 5.26
N PRO A 26 37.90 -76.56 4.73
CA PRO A 26 38.84 -77.47 4.11
C PRO A 26 39.58 -78.33 5.17
N PRO A 27 40.06 -79.53 4.79
CA PRO A 27 40.64 -80.49 5.72
C PRO A 27 42.00 -80.03 6.28
N ILE A 28 42.20 -80.35 7.55
CA ILE A 28 43.44 -80.14 8.32
C ILE A 28 44.57 -80.96 7.67
N THR A 29 45.51 -80.28 7.03
CA THR A 29 46.79 -80.84 6.60
C THR A 29 47.86 -80.62 7.66
N ALA A 30 48.72 -81.62 7.82
CA ALA A 30 49.81 -81.69 8.80
C ALA A 30 50.76 -80.46 8.77
N PRO A 31 51.37 -80.11 9.91
CA PRO A 31 52.28 -78.97 10.01
C PRO A 31 53.51 -79.17 9.13
N ALA A 32 53.67 -78.31 8.13
CA ALA A 32 54.90 -78.17 7.36
C ALA A 32 56.00 -77.55 8.26
N PRO A 33 57.27 -77.95 8.06
CA PRO A 33 58.39 -77.48 8.88
C PRO A 33 58.51 -75.95 8.82
N THR A 34 58.69 -75.32 9.98
CA THR A 34 58.95 -73.89 10.15
C THR A 34 60.03 -73.42 9.18
N PRO A 35 59.71 -72.54 8.20
CA PRO A 35 60.73 -71.93 7.37
C PRO A 35 61.60 -71.03 8.25
N ALA A 36 62.91 -71.07 8.00
CA ALA A 36 63.87 -70.14 8.56
C ALA A 36 63.35 -68.69 8.37
N PRO A 37 63.58 -67.77 9.32
CA PRO A 37 63.10 -66.41 9.22
C PRO A 37 63.56 -65.81 7.89
N SER A 38 62.61 -65.59 6.98
CA SER A 38 62.86 -64.74 5.83
C SER A 38 63.33 -63.39 6.38
N PRO A 39 64.40 -62.80 5.82
CA PRO A 39 64.80 -61.46 6.20
C PRO A 39 63.56 -60.57 6.15
N VAL A 40 63.21 -59.94 7.27
CA VAL A 40 62.15 -58.93 7.31
C VAL A 40 62.47 -57.99 6.16
N PRO A 41 61.62 -57.90 5.11
CA PRO A 41 61.85 -56.96 4.04
C PRO A 41 62.05 -55.61 4.69
N ILE A 42 63.21 -54.98 4.46
CA ILE A 42 63.40 -53.60 4.88
C ILE A 42 62.22 -52.86 4.23
N PRO A 43 61.33 -52.23 5.02
CA PRO A 43 60.16 -51.57 4.45
C PRO A 43 60.66 -50.59 3.41
N VAL A 44 60.17 -50.74 2.18
CA VAL A 44 60.49 -49.81 1.10
C VAL A 44 59.99 -48.45 1.58
N ASP A 45 60.90 -47.49 1.64
CA ASP A 45 60.64 -46.16 2.16
C ASP A 45 59.76 -45.39 1.18
N ASN A 46 58.45 -45.62 1.27
CA ASN A 46 57.44 -45.01 0.42
C ASN A 46 57.11 -43.62 0.96
N PRO A 47 56.91 -42.62 0.08
CA PRO A 47 56.45 -41.32 0.53
C PRO A 47 55.02 -41.41 1.10
N PRO A 48 54.65 -40.48 2.00
CA PRO A 48 53.32 -40.45 2.61
C PRO A 48 52.21 -40.31 1.56
N GLN A 49 51.00 -40.75 1.91
CA GLN A 49 49.82 -40.66 1.05
C GLN A 49 48.70 -39.88 1.72
N ILE A 50 48.08 -38.95 0.98
CA ILE A 50 46.84 -38.27 1.40
C ILE A 50 45.65 -39.15 0.97
N LEU A 51 44.80 -39.52 1.93
CA LEU A 51 43.69 -40.46 1.70
C LEU A 51 42.36 -39.73 1.42
N SER A 52 42.08 -38.67 2.16
CA SER A 52 40.90 -37.82 1.99
C SER A 52 41.21 -36.37 2.36
N TYR A 53 40.39 -35.46 1.86
CA TYR A 53 40.43 -34.05 2.22
C TYR A 53 39.05 -33.43 2.04
N ASP A 54 38.76 -32.40 2.81
CA ASP A 54 37.58 -31.56 2.68
C ASP A 54 38.00 -30.09 2.79
N MET A 55 37.69 -29.33 1.75
CA MET A 55 38.00 -27.91 1.62
C MET A 55 36.81 -27.23 0.96
N PRO A 56 36.30 -26.13 1.52
CA PRO A 56 35.22 -25.39 0.87
C PRO A 56 35.67 -24.89 -0.49
N GLN A 57 34.75 -24.93 -1.45
CA GLN A 57 34.99 -24.39 -2.79
C GLN A 57 34.83 -22.87 -2.84
N GLU A 58 34.08 -22.32 -1.89
CA GLU A 58 33.68 -20.91 -1.81
C GLU A 58 33.74 -20.42 -0.36
N VAL A 59 34.42 -19.29 -0.11
CA VAL A 59 34.51 -18.62 1.21
C VAL A 59 34.51 -17.10 1.04
N ASN A 60 34.26 -16.33 2.10
CA ASN A 60 34.40 -14.86 2.07
C ASN A 60 35.78 -14.43 2.58
N ALA A 61 36.31 -13.33 2.07
CA ALA A 61 37.56 -12.77 2.54
C ALA A 61 37.47 -12.44 4.04
N GLY A 62 38.50 -12.81 4.80
CA GLY A 62 38.56 -12.63 6.24
C GLY A 62 37.71 -13.60 7.07
N GLN A 63 36.86 -14.43 6.44
CA GLN A 63 36.10 -15.47 7.13
C GLN A 63 37.02 -16.64 7.52
N GLU A 64 36.87 -17.13 8.74
CA GLU A 64 37.50 -18.39 9.16
C GLU A 64 36.70 -19.59 8.65
N PHE A 65 37.39 -20.58 8.10
CA PHE A 65 36.79 -21.84 7.67
C PHE A 65 37.65 -23.03 8.08
N LEU A 66 37.03 -24.19 8.24
CA LEU A 66 37.69 -25.42 8.63
C LEU A 66 38.08 -26.22 7.38
N GLY A 67 39.37 -26.45 7.19
CA GLY A 67 39.88 -27.43 6.22
C GLY A 67 40.27 -28.72 6.94
N THR A 68 39.99 -29.88 6.32
CA THR A 68 40.38 -31.18 6.88
C THR A 68 41.09 -32.09 5.88
N ALA A 69 41.96 -32.97 6.38
CA ALA A 69 42.68 -33.96 5.59
C ALA A 69 43.03 -35.20 6.41
N THR A 70 43.18 -36.34 5.76
CA THR A 70 43.74 -37.56 6.35
C THR A 70 44.96 -38.02 5.54
N ALA A 71 45.99 -38.50 6.24
CA ALA A 71 47.23 -38.97 5.62
C ALA A 71 47.78 -40.19 6.35
N THR A 72 48.43 -41.08 5.61
CA THR A 72 49.06 -42.31 6.13
C THR A 72 50.48 -42.46 5.61
N ASP A 73 51.33 -43.11 6.40
CA ASP A 73 52.71 -43.42 6.07
C ASP A 73 53.24 -44.59 6.92
N ASP A 74 54.23 -45.32 6.39
CA ASP A 74 54.85 -46.47 7.05
C ASP A 74 55.78 -46.07 8.22
N TYR A 75 56.29 -44.83 8.20
CA TYR A 75 57.19 -44.24 9.21
C TYR A 75 56.52 -43.12 10.03
N GLY A 76 55.22 -42.89 9.80
CA GLY A 76 54.41 -41.90 10.48
C GLY A 76 54.53 -40.50 9.85
N ILE A 77 53.46 -39.73 10.00
CA ILE A 77 53.36 -38.37 9.46
C ILE A 77 53.92 -37.37 10.47
N GLU A 78 54.91 -36.57 10.04
CA GLU A 78 55.45 -35.45 10.81
C GLU A 78 54.48 -34.26 10.80
N ARG A 79 54.00 -33.87 9.62
CA ARG A 79 53.03 -32.76 9.47
C ARG A 79 52.18 -32.88 8.21
N VAL A 80 50.96 -32.35 8.29
CA VAL A 80 50.12 -32.05 7.13
C VAL A 80 49.94 -30.55 7.08
N TYR A 81 50.03 -29.95 5.90
CA TYR A 81 49.93 -28.50 5.72
C TYR A 81 49.27 -28.17 4.39
N VAL A 82 48.59 -27.03 4.37
CA VAL A 82 47.99 -26.45 3.18
C VAL A 82 48.83 -25.26 2.72
N VAL A 83 49.08 -25.18 1.41
CA VAL A 83 49.76 -24.06 0.76
C VAL A 83 48.79 -23.42 -0.23
N PHE A 84 48.50 -22.14 -0.04
CA PHE A 84 47.77 -21.34 -1.02
C PHE A 84 48.76 -20.65 -1.96
N ARG A 85 48.49 -20.75 -3.26
CA ARG A 85 49.24 -20.12 -4.35
C ARG A 85 48.42 -18.96 -4.90
N ASN A 86 48.77 -17.75 -4.47
CA ASN A 86 48.39 -16.47 -5.06
C ASN A 86 49.63 -15.55 -5.10
N SER A 87 49.49 -14.23 -5.24
CA SER A 87 50.60 -13.26 -5.18
C SER A 87 51.43 -13.33 -3.89
N GLU A 88 50.84 -13.85 -2.79
CA GLU A 88 51.52 -14.16 -1.55
C GLU A 88 51.33 -15.63 -1.18
N LYS A 89 52.43 -16.32 -0.84
CA LYS A 89 52.39 -17.71 -0.38
C LYS A 89 51.91 -17.75 1.07
N LEU A 90 50.72 -18.28 1.31
CA LEU A 90 50.20 -18.57 2.65
C LEU A 90 50.35 -20.07 2.92
N GLU A 91 51.01 -20.43 4.02
CA GLU A 91 51.22 -21.82 4.45
C GLU A 91 50.67 -21.98 5.87
N THR A 92 49.87 -23.03 6.10
CA THR A 92 49.29 -23.31 7.43
C THR A 92 49.41 -24.80 7.73
N THR A 93 50.00 -25.11 8.89
CA THR A 93 50.10 -26.48 9.39
C THR A 93 48.78 -26.89 10.02
N MET A 94 48.33 -28.11 9.74
CA MET A 94 47.10 -28.68 10.26
C MET A 94 47.39 -29.46 11.54
N GLU A 95 46.55 -29.25 12.56
CA GLU A 95 46.63 -29.93 13.84
C GLU A 95 45.98 -31.30 13.77
N LYS A 96 46.63 -32.32 14.35
CA LYS A 96 46.13 -33.70 14.36
C LYS A 96 45.17 -33.91 15.52
N ALA A 97 43.94 -34.30 15.22
CA ALA A 97 42.90 -34.67 16.18
C ALA A 97 42.08 -35.87 15.67
N ASP A 98 41.93 -36.92 16.48
CA ASP A 98 41.11 -38.11 16.17
C ASP A 98 41.42 -38.81 14.84
N GLY A 99 42.69 -38.80 14.43
CA GLY A 99 43.14 -39.42 13.17
C GLY A 99 42.95 -38.54 11.93
N GLU A 100 42.43 -37.33 12.09
CA GLU A 100 42.25 -36.31 11.06
C GLU A 100 43.16 -35.11 11.34
N TYR A 101 43.58 -34.41 10.29
CA TYR A 101 44.32 -33.16 10.37
C TYR A 101 43.36 -32.02 10.07
N LYS A 102 43.34 -30.97 10.90
CA LYS A 102 42.41 -29.85 10.84
C LYS A 102 43.15 -28.52 10.90
N ALA A 103 42.70 -27.53 10.14
CA ALA A 103 43.17 -26.15 10.30
C ALA A 103 41.99 -25.18 10.22
N SER A 104 41.95 -24.21 11.13
CA SER A 104 41.18 -22.99 10.93
C SER A 104 41.98 -22.10 9.99
N LEU A 105 41.41 -21.78 8.84
CA LEU A 105 42.05 -21.07 7.75
C LEU A 105 41.33 -19.74 7.53
N LYS A 106 42.09 -18.70 7.24
CA LYS A 106 41.58 -17.35 6.97
C LYS A 106 42.32 -16.77 5.77
N LEU A 107 41.59 -16.47 4.69
CA LEU A 107 42.17 -15.89 3.48
C LEU A 107 41.96 -14.37 3.48
N PRO A 108 43.01 -13.56 3.27
CA PRO A 108 42.96 -12.12 3.56
C PRO A 108 42.28 -11.28 2.48
N SER A 109 42.20 -11.77 1.24
CA SER A 109 41.69 -10.98 0.10
C SER A 109 40.86 -11.82 -0.86
N LYS A 110 39.91 -11.16 -1.54
CA LYS A 110 39.09 -11.75 -2.59
C LYS A 110 39.93 -12.24 -3.77
N GLY A 111 39.44 -13.25 -4.47
CA GLY A 111 40.05 -13.78 -5.69
C GLY A 111 40.01 -15.30 -5.80
N GLU A 112 40.64 -15.81 -6.86
CA GLU A 112 40.80 -17.25 -7.07
C GLU A 112 42.09 -17.74 -6.40
N TYR A 113 41.96 -18.74 -5.53
CA TYR A 113 43.08 -19.36 -4.84
C TYR A 113 43.26 -20.80 -5.30
N TRP A 114 44.49 -21.11 -5.71
CA TRP A 114 44.93 -22.49 -5.89
C TRP A 114 45.52 -22.98 -4.58
N TYR A 115 45.09 -24.13 -4.09
CA TYR A 115 45.66 -24.72 -2.89
C TYR A 115 46.30 -26.08 -3.16
N SER A 116 47.28 -26.41 -2.35
CA SER A 116 47.98 -27.69 -2.38
C SER A 116 48.06 -28.23 -0.95
N ILE A 117 47.42 -29.37 -0.70
CA ILE A 117 47.55 -30.11 0.55
C ILE A 117 48.73 -31.05 0.42
N LYS A 118 49.64 -31.00 1.40
CA LYS A 118 50.86 -31.78 1.46
C LYS A 118 50.97 -32.49 2.80
N ALA A 119 51.58 -33.67 2.79
CA ALA A 119 51.98 -34.41 3.98
C ALA A 119 53.48 -34.67 3.92
N MET A 120 54.15 -34.57 5.06
CA MET A 120 55.58 -34.87 5.23
C MET A 120 55.72 -35.94 6.31
N ASP A 121 56.47 -36.99 6.02
CA ASP A 121 56.76 -38.06 6.98
C ASP A 121 57.92 -37.70 7.93
N THR A 122 58.20 -38.56 8.91
CA THR A 122 59.31 -38.36 9.87
C THR A 122 60.71 -38.53 9.25
N LYS A 123 60.81 -38.92 7.98
CA LYS A 123 62.05 -39.02 7.20
C LYS A 123 62.28 -37.82 6.28
N GLY A 124 61.32 -36.91 6.21
CA GLY A 124 61.34 -35.72 5.37
C GLY A 124 60.90 -35.97 3.92
N GLN A 125 60.27 -37.09 3.59
CA GLN A 125 59.65 -37.28 2.27
C GLN A 125 58.30 -36.56 2.20
N GLU A 126 58.02 -35.93 1.06
CA GLU A 126 56.73 -35.29 0.80
C GLU A 126 55.81 -36.19 -0.03
N ALA A 127 54.53 -36.22 0.34
CA ALA A 127 53.47 -36.84 -0.43
C ALA A 127 53.32 -36.15 -1.79
N LYS A 128 52.78 -36.88 -2.78
CA LYS A 128 52.25 -36.23 -3.98
C LYS A 128 51.15 -35.25 -3.55
N PRO A 129 51.25 -33.95 -3.90
CA PRO A 129 50.27 -32.97 -3.46
C PRO A 129 48.89 -33.26 -4.04
N VAL A 130 47.87 -32.98 -3.24
CA VAL A 130 46.50 -32.86 -3.73
C VAL A 130 46.24 -31.39 -3.99
N GLU A 131 45.80 -31.06 -5.21
CA GLU A 131 45.55 -29.69 -5.64
C GLU A 131 44.06 -29.44 -5.83
N GLY A 132 43.62 -28.23 -5.49
CA GLY A 132 42.26 -27.78 -5.68
C GLY A 132 42.19 -26.27 -5.91
N ARG A 133 40.99 -25.81 -6.21
CA ARG A 133 40.66 -24.41 -6.45
C ARG A 133 39.59 -23.96 -5.46
N MET A 134 39.72 -22.73 -4.98
CA MET A 134 38.74 -22.07 -4.14
C MET A 134 38.49 -20.65 -4.64
N ILE A 135 37.25 -20.20 -4.60
CA ILE A 135 36.85 -18.82 -4.88
C ILE A 135 36.65 -18.10 -3.55
N VAL A 136 37.33 -16.98 -3.38
CA VAL A 136 37.17 -16.10 -2.22
C VAL A 136 36.38 -14.87 -2.65
N TYR A 137 35.16 -14.76 -2.17
CA TYR A 137 34.32 -13.57 -2.32
C TYR A 137 34.85 -12.42 -1.46
N PRO A 138 34.39 -11.18 -1.68
CA PRO A 138 34.61 -10.07 -0.77
C PRO A 138 34.25 -10.37 0.68
N ALA A 139 34.72 -9.53 1.60
CA ALA A 139 34.32 -9.65 2.99
C ALA A 139 32.82 -9.32 3.11
N LEU A 140 32.10 -10.00 4.01
CA LEU A 140 30.65 -9.75 4.14
C LEU A 140 30.31 -8.31 4.52
N ASP A 141 31.23 -7.62 5.21
CA ASP A 141 31.14 -6.23 5.65
C ASP A 141 31.81 -5.24 4.69
N SER A 142 32.32 -5.67 3.53
CA SER A 142 32.87 -4.76 2.53
C SER A 142 31.78 -4.12 1.67
N ASP A 143 31.95 -2.84 1.38
CA ASP A 143 31.22 -2.06 0.38
C ASP A 143 32.11 -1.94 -0.86
N GLU A 144 31.79 -2.70 -1.90
CA GLU A 144 32.67 -2.93 -3.05
C GLU A 144 32.54 -1.85 -4.13
N ASP A 145 31.41 -1.14 -4.17
CA ASP A 145 31.13 -0.11 -5.17
C ASP A 145 30.98 1.31 -4.58
N GLY A 146 30.97 1.43 -3.25
CA GLY A 146 30.98 2.68 -2.51
C GLY A 146 29.60 3.32 -2.33
N ASP A 147 28.52 2.57 -2.51
CA ASP A 147 27.14 3.07 -2.33
C ASP A 147 26.67 3.04 -0.86
N GLY A 148 27.46 2.44 0.04
CA GLY A 148 27.19 2.34 1.47
C GLY A 148 26.41 1.09 1.87
N PHE A 149 26.14 0.16 0.97
CA PHE A 149 25.74 -1.20 1.30
C PHE A 149 26.94 -2.13 1.45
N THR A 150 26.84 -3.02 2.42
CA THR A 150 27.78 -4.13 2.56
C THR A 150 27.37 -5.28 1.65
N TRP A 151 28.34 -6.09 1.22
CA TRP A 151 28.11 -7.30 0.43
C TRP A 151 27.00 -8.20 1.01
N GLU A 152 26.94 -8.35 2.34
CA GLU A 152 25.86 -9.11 2.99
C GLU A 152 24.48 -8.47 2.79
N GLN A 153 24.38 -7.14 2.85
CA GLN A 153 23.13 -6.41 2.65
C GLN A 153 22.65 -6.54 1.20
N GLU A 154 23.56 -6.40 0.24
CA GLU A 154 23.26 -6.49 -1.20
C GLU A 154 22.81 -7.90 -1.57
N MET A 155 23.50 -8.92 -1.06
CA MET A 155 23.10 -10.32 -1.23
C MET A 155 21.71 -10.61 -0.63
N LYS A 156 21.37 -9.99 0.50
CA LYS A 156 20.03 -10.11 1.11
C LYS A 156 18.95 -9.37 0.29
N GLN A 157 19.31 -8.27 -0.37
CA GLN A 157 18.40 -7.45 -1.18
C GLN A 157 18.32 -7.92 -2.65
N GLY A 158 19.22 -8.83 -3.05
CA GLY A 158 19.35 -9.31 -4.41
C GLY A 158 19.79 -8.22 -5.37
N THR A 159 20.74 -7.38 -4.94
CA THR A 159 21.43 -6.40 -5.78
C THR A 159 22.81 -6.91 -6.21
N ASP A 160 23.46 -6.24 -7.18
CA ASP A 160 24.79 -6.62 -7.66
C ASP A 160 25.86 -5.85 -6.87
N PRO A 161 26.68 -6.52 -6.05
CA PRO A 161 27.65 -5.86 -5.18
C PRO A 161 28.77 -5.06 -5.87
N ASN A 162 28.79 -5.02 -7.19
CA ASN A 162 29.79 -4.29 -7.96
C ASN A 162 29.17 -3.10 -8.72
N LYS A 163 27.91 -2.78 -8.44
CA LYS A 163 27.13 -1.78 -9.17
C LYS A 163 26.37 -0.90 -8.18
N PRO A 164 26.74 0.40 -8.06
CA PRO A 164 26.13 1.28 -7.07
C PRO A 164 24.61 1.37 -7.18
N ASP A 165 23.90 1.11 -6.10
CA ASP A 165 22.45 1.27 -5.96
C ASP A 165 22.13 2.54 -5.13
N LEU A 166 22.60 3.69 -5.62
CA LEU A 166 22.51 4.98 -4.95
C LEU A 166 21.05 5.39 -4.64
N ASN A 167 20.11 5.10 -5.54
CA ASN A 167 18.69 5.38 -5.34
C ASN A 167 18.08 4.45 -4.29
N LEU A 168 18.42 3.17 -4.29
CA LEU A 168 17.99 2.24 -3.25
C LEU A 168 18.51 2.64 -1.87
N LYS A 169 19.80 2.99 -1.79
CA LYS A 169 20.41 3.50 -0.55
C LYS A 169 19.68 4.72 -0.04
N TYR A 170 19.46 5.70 -0.92
CA TYR A 170 18.78 6.95 -0.57
C TYR A 170 17.35 6.70 -0.08
N ALA A 171 16.59 5.81 -0.73
CA ALA A 171 15.25 5.45 -0.31
C ALA A 171 15.24 4.79 1.08
N ILE A 172 16.16 3.85 1.35
CA ILE A 172 16.30 3.20 2.65
C ILE A 172 16.67 4.21 3.75
N ASP A 173 17.61 5.10 3.48
CA ASP A 173 18.05 6.13 4.43
C ASP A 173 16.95 7.14 4.76
N LYS A 174 16.03 7.39 3.81
CA LYS A 174 14.82 8.19 4.05
C LYS A 174 13.78 7.47 4.90
N GLY A 175 13.92 6.16 5.13
CA GLY A 175 12.95 5.35 5.85
C GLY A 175 11.78 4.89 4.99
N LEU A 176 11.93 4.87 3.66
CA LEU A 176 10.98 4.16 2.82
C LEU A 176 11.18 2.65 3.01
N PHE A 177 10.20 1.99 3.62
CA PHE A 177 10.28 0.56 3.90
C PHE A 177 9.98 -0.29 2.66
N PRO A 178 10.54 -1.52 2.55
CA PRO A 178 10.26 -2.46 1.47
C PRO A 178 8.77 -2.77 1.26
N ALA A 179 7.93 -2.58 2.29
CA ALA A 179 6.49 -2.79 2.17
C ALA A 179 5.80 -1.87 1.16
N TYR A 180 6.37 -0.68 0.92
CA TYR A 180 5.81 0.34 0.01
C TYR A 180 6.57 0.44 -1.31
N ILE A 181 7.74 -0.17 -1.42
CA ILE A 181 8.62 -0.06 -2.57
C ILE A 181 8.59 -1.34 -3.38
N GLU A 182 8.28 -1.22 -4.67
CA GLU A 182 8.67 -2.23 -5.65
C GLU A 182 10.17 -2.10 -5.90
N LEU A 183 10.99 -2.87 -5.14
CA LEU A 183 12.46 -2.76 -5.17
C LEU A 183 13.02 -2.80 -6.60
N GLU A 184 12.42 -3.63 -7.46
CA GLU A 184 12.79 -3.74 -8.87
C GLU A 184 12.65 -2.44 -9.66
N LYS A 185 11.73 -1.54 -9.29
CA LYS A 185 11.60 -0.23 -9.94
C LYS A 185 12.68 0.74 -9.50
N ILE A 186 13.07 0.73 -8.23
CA ILE A 186 14.20 1.55 -7.77
C ILE A 186 15.51 1.05 -8.40
N LYS A 187 15.71 -0.27 -8.47
CA LYS A 187 16.86 -0.87 -9.18
C LYS A 187 16.94 -0.47 -10.66
N GLN A 188 15.80 -0.23 -11.31
CA GLN A 188 15.75 0.29 -12.67
C GLN A 188 16.18 1.76 -12.77
N MET A 189 15.95 2.56 -11.72
CA MET A 189 16.48 3.94 -11.64
C MET A 189 18.01 3.90 -11.52
N ASP A 190 18.56 2.97 -10.74
CA ASP A 190 20.01 2.74 -10.63
C ASP A 190 20.65 2.10 -11.89
N ALA A 191 19.93 1.99 -13.02
CA ALA A 191 20.43 1.35 -14.24
C ALA A 191 21.75 1.96 -14.75
N ASP A 192 21.93 3.28 -14.62
CA ASP A 192 23.11 4.00 -15.10
C ASP A 192 24.20 4.19 -14.03
N GLY A 193 23.98 3.68 -12.81
CA GLY A 193 24.88 3.79 -11.66
C GLY A 193 25.07 5.23 -11.15
N ARG A 194 24.12 6.12 -11.45
CA ARG A 194 24.12 7.50 -10.97
C ARG A 194 22.78 7.79 -10.30
N GLN A 195 22.79 8.80 -9.45
CA GLN A 195 21.58 9.38 -8.91
C GLN A 195 21.44 10.80 -9.42
N ASP A 196 20.42 11.05 -10.23
CA ASP A 196 20.08 12.39 -10.70
C ASP A 196 19.08 13.12 -9.78
N GLU A 197 18.90 14.42 -10.02
CA GLU A 197 18.01 15.25 -9.19
C GLU A 197 16.52 14.87 -9.35
N LYS A 198 16.12 14.33 -10.50
CA LYS A 198 14.75 13.88 -10.73
C LYS A 198 14.47 12.58 -9.98
N GLU A 199 15.44 11.68 -9.92
CA GLU A 199 15.36 10.43 -9.15
C GLU A 199 15.28 10.71 -7.65
N LYS A 200 16.11 11.62 -7.12
CA LYS A 200 15.99 12.10 -5.74
C LYS A 200 14.61 12.68 -5.46
N LEU A 201 14.12 13.56 -6.34
CA LEU A 201 12.80 14.17 -6.19
C LEU A 201 11.68 13.11 -6.21
N THR A 202 11.83 12.07 -7.03
CA THR A 202 10.90 10.93 -7.09
C THR A 202 10.87 10.20 -5.75
N ILE A 203 12.04 9.88 -5.18
CA ILE A 203 12.16 9.22 -3.87
C ILE A 203 11.63 10.10 -2.74
N ASP A 204 11.96 11.39 -2.75
CA ASP A 204 11.47 12.35 -1.76
C ASP A 204 9.95 12.49 -1.79
N THR A 205 9.35 12.49 -2.99
CA THR A 205 7.89 12.51 -3.16
C THR A 205 7.25 11.21 -2.69
N ALA A 206 7.86 10.06 -3.00
CA ALA A 206 7.38 8.77 -2.49
C ALA A 206 7.42 8.71 -0.96
N TYR A 207 8.49 9.25 -0.35
CA TYR A 207 8.60 9.38 1.10
C TYR A 207 7.50 10.29 1.65
N GLU A 208 7.28 11.46 1.05
CA GLU A 208 6.21 12.37 1.47
C GLU A 208 4.85 11.67 1.45
N ILE A 209 4.50 10.98 0.36
CA ILE A 209 3.25 10.20 0.25
C ILE A 209 3.13 9.15 1.36
N SER A 210 4.23 8.46 1.69
CA SER A 210 4.23 7.46 2.76
C SER A 210 3.85 8.03 4.13
N GLN A 211 4.13 9.33 4.35
CA GLN A 211 3.83 10.05 5.60
C GLN A 211 2.43 10.66 5.63
N LEU A 212 1.72 10.75 4.50
CA LEU A 212 0.38 11.32 4.45
C LEU A 212 -0.65 10.43 5.16
N ASN A 213 -1.72 11.03 5.67
CA ASN A 213 -2.84 10.31 6.27
C ASN A 213 -3.85 9.85 5.21
N VAL A 214 -3.40 8.98 4.31
CA VAL A 214 -4.17 8.32 3.25
C VAL A 214 -4.11 6.80 3.45
N GLY A 215 -5.04 6.03 2.88
CA GLY A 215 -5.10 4.59 3.04
C GLY A 215 -3.82 3.88 2.59
N ASP A 216 -3.38 2.81 3.27
CA ASP A 216 -2.13 2.11 2.92
C ASP A 216 -2.12 1.56 1.47
N THR A 217 -3.27 1.10 0.99
CA THR A 217 -3.44 0.68 -0.42
C THR A 217 -3.23 1.86 -1.36
N ALA A 218 -3.85 3.01 -1.07
CA ALA A 218 -3.67 4.22 -1.85
C ALA A 218 -2.20 4.69 -1.86
N LYS A 219 -1.51 4.68 -0.71
CA LYS A 219 -0.06 4.99 -0.65
C LYS A 219 0.72 4.10 -1.59
N LYS A 220 0.51 2.79 -1.48
CA LYS A 220 1.25 1.80 -2.27
C LYS A 220 1.00 2.00 -3.76
N ASP A 221 -0.25 2.12 -4.19
CA ASP A 221 -0.61 2.24 -5.60
C ASP A 221 -0.05 3.53 -6.21
N ASN A 222 -0.14 4.67 -5.50
CA ASN A 222 0.43 5.93 -5.96
C ASN A 222 1.96 5.90 -6.01
N ILE A 223 2.64 5.31 -5.03
CA ILE A 223 4.10 5.14 -5.05
C ILE A 223 4.52 4.22 -6.21
N THR A 224 3.81 3.11 -6.41
CA THR A 224 4.02 2.19 -7.53
C THR A 224 3.88 2.91 -8.87
N TYR A 225 2.87 3.78 -9.02
CA TYR A 225 2.67 4.57 -10.24
C TYR A 225 3.76 5.63 -10.41
N LEU A 226 4.09 6.38 -9.36
CA LEU A 226 5.18 7.37 -9.34
C LEU A 226 6.51 6.76 -9.80
N LEU A 227 6.87 5.59 -9.28
CA LEU A 227 8.10 4.90 -9.68
C LEU A 227 8.05 4.38 -11.13
N SER A 228 6.86 4.13 -11.68
CA SER A 228 6.67 3.72 -13.08
C SER A 228 6.69 4.88 -14.07
N LYS A 229 6.13 6.03 -13.70
CA LYS A 229 5.97 7.21 -14.55
C LYS A 229 6.34 8.49 -13.77
N PRO A 230 7.63 8.69 -13.43
CA PRO A 230 8.02 9.73 -12.50
C PRO A 230 7.70 11.14 -12.99
N SER A 231 7.86 11.41 -14.28
CA SER A 231 7.64 12.76 -14.83
C SER A 231 6.17 13.16 -14.73
N GLU A 232 5.30 12.28 -15.21
CA GLU A 232 3.86 12.47 -15.28
C GLU A 232 3.27 12.62 -13.88
N PHE A 233 3.66 11.74 -12.95
CA PHE A 233 3.18 11.83 -11.58
C PHE A 233 3.71 13.08 -10.87
N LEU A 234 4.98 13.45 -11.02
CA LEU A 234 5.54 14.63 -10.36
C LEU A 234 4.87 15.93 -10.84
N ASP A 235 4.48 16.00 -12.11
CA ASP A 235 3.75 17.15 -12.64
C ASP A 235 2.32 17.21 -12.07
N VAL A 236 1.61 16.08 -12.01
CA VAL A 236 0.31 15.98 -11.32
C VAL A 236 0.41 16.34 -9.85
N TYR A 237 1.40 15.80 -9.14
CA TYR A 237 1.62 16.03 -7.73
C TYR A 237 1.81 17.51 -7.42
N LYS A 238 2.62 18.21 -8.23
CA LYS A 238 2.82 19.66 -8.12
C LYS A 238 1.53 20.44 -8.37
N THR A 239 0.77 20.07 -9.41
CA THR A 239 -0.52 20.70 -9.72
C THR A 239 -1.49 20.57 -8.55
N LEU A 240 -1.68 19.37 -8.03
CA LEU A 240 -2.60 19.11 -6.91
C LEU A 240 -2.17 19.87 -5.65
N LYS A 241 -0.87 19.83 -5.33
CA LYS A 241 -0.30 20.55 -4.17
C LYS A 241 -0.42 22.07 -4.30
N ALA A 242 -0.39 22.60 -5.53
CA ALA A 242 -0.62 24.03 -5.78
C ALA A 242 -2.09 24.45 -5.58
N VAL A 243 -3.05 23.52 -5.72
CA VAL A 243 -4.46 23.76 -5.41
C VAL A 243 -4.67 23.74 -3.89
N SER A 244 -4.40 22.60 -3.24
CA SER A 244 -4.33 22.48 -1.78
C SER A 244 -3.78 21.12 -1.33
N ASP A 245 -3.29 21.03 -0.08
CA ASP A 245 -2.85 19.76 0.51
C ASP A 245 -4.01 18.76 0.67
N ASP A 246 -5.24 19.24 0.89
CA ASP A 246 -6.41 18.36 1.02
C ASP A 246 -6.82 17.80 -0.34
N THR A 247 -6.81 18.64 -1.39
CA THR A 247 -7.01 18.18 -2.78
C THR A 247 -5.97 17.13 -3.17
N LEU A 248 -4.70 17.30 -2.80
CA LEU A 248 -3.68 16.28 -3.02
C LEU A 248 -4.05 14.95 -2.33
N LYS A 249 -4.45 14.98 -1.06
CA LYS A 249 -4.85 13.76 -0.33
C LYS A 249 -6.05 13.09 -0.98
N ASP A 250 -7.05 13.85 -1.39
CA ASP A 250 -8.28 13.32 -2.00
C ASP A 250 -7.96 12.58 -3.31
N PHE A 251 -7.09 13.12 -4.16
CA PHE A 251 -6.65 12.45 -5.39
C PHE A 251 -5.73 11.26 -5.13
N LEU A 252 -4.91 11.31 -4.08
CA LEU A 252 -4.13 10.14 -3.67
C LEU A 252 -5.07 9.02 -3.20
N GLU A 253 -6.11 9.32 -2.43
CA GLU A 253 -7.10 8.34 -1.98
C GLU A 253 -7.92 7.77 -3.16
N LEU A 254 -8.22 8.60 -4.16
CA LEU A 254 -8.83 8.18 -5.44
C LEU A 254 -7.90 7.27 -6.27
N GLY A 255 -6.59 7.41 -6.07
CA GLY A 255 -5.54 6.71 -6.81
C GLY A 255 -5.23 7.38 -8.15
N ILE A 256 -4.01 7.88 -8.30
CA ILE A 256 -3.52 8.51 -9.52
C ILE A 256 -3.11 7.41 -10.53
N ASP A 257 -3.76 7.44 -11.68
CA ASP A 257 -3.50 6.58 -12.83
C ASP A 257 -3.44 7.42 -14.13
N ASP A 258 -3.32 6.75 -15.27
CA ASP A 258 -3.21 7.41 -16.58
C ASP A 258 -4.40 8.31 -16.89
N ASN A 259 -5.59 7.96 -16.42
CA ASN A 259 -6.78 8.75 -16.70
C ASN A 259 -6.85 9.98 -15.80
N VAL A 260 -6.45 9.86 -14.53
CA VAL A 260 -6.28 11.02 -13.64
C VAL A 260 -5.22 11.97 -14.18
N VAL A 261 -4.11 11.45 -14.72
CA VAL A 261 -3.08 12.25 -15.38
C VAL A 261 -3.64 12.96 -16.62
N GLU A 262 -4.40 12.27 -17.49
CA GLU A 262 -5.05 12.90 -18.65
C GLU A 262 -6.01 14.01 -18.21
N TYR A 263 -6.86 13.73 -17.23
CA TYR A 263 -7.81 14.69 -16.67
C TYR A 263 -7.10 15.94 -16.14
N LEU A 264 -6.12 15.78 -15.26
CA LEU A 264 -5.42 16.91 -14.66
C LEU A 264 -4.61 17.70 -15.68
N SER A 265 -4.01 17.02 -16.67
CA SER A 265 -3.35 17.68 -17.79
C SER A 265 -4.33 18.53 -18.60
N PHE A 266 -5.51 17.99 -18.90
CA PHE A 266 -6.57 18.69 -19.63
C PHE A 266 -7.11 19.90 -18.85
N VAL A 267 -7.52 19.71 -17.59
CA VAL A 267 -8.09 20.78 -16.76
C VAL A 267 -7.05 21.86 -16.47
N SER A 268 -5.79 21.49 -16.23
CA SER A 268 -4.69 22.46 -16.05
C SER A 268 -4.41 23.27 -17.32
N SER A 269 -4.81 22.79 -18.50
CA SER A 269 -4.64 23.49 -19.78
C SER A 269 -5.70 24.56 -20.04
N LEU A 270 -6.81 24.57 -19.29
CA LEU A 270 -7.94 25.48 -19.50
C LEU A 270 -7.52 26.96 -19.37
N THR A 271 -8.16 27.82 -20.15
CA THR A 271 -7.88 29.27 -20.15
C THR A 271 -8.31 29.93 -18.84
N ASP A 272 -9.48 29.54 -18.32
CA ASP A 272 -9.98 30.00 -17.03
C ASP A 272 -9.31 29.20 -15.89
N LYS A 273 -8.31 29.81 -15.25
CA LYS A 273 -7.55 29.17 -14.16
C LYS A 273 -8.33 29.12 -12.86
N GLU A 274 -9.28 30.01 -12.64
CA GLU A 274 -10.12 29.99 -11.44
C GLU A 274 -11.07 28.79 -11.52
N PHE A 275 -11.74 28.62 -12.66
CA PHE A 275 -12.58 27.45 -12.91
C PHE A 275 -11.77 26.15 -12.95
N ALA A 276 -10.56 26.13 -13.54
CA ALA A 276 -9.71 24.94 -13.51
C ALA A 276 -9.39 24.48 -12.07
N ASN A 277 -9.02 25.43 -11.20
CA ASN A 277 -8.76 25.12 -9.78
C ASN A 277 -10.02 24.65 -9.06
N TYR A 278 -11.17 25.24 -9.38
CA TYR A 278 -12.48 24.81 -8.88
C TYR A 278 -12.76 23.35 -9.28
N ALA A 279 -12.63 23.04 -10.58
CA ALA A 279 -12.88 21.71 -11.12
C ALA A 279 -11.97 20.64 -10.50
N ILE A 280 -10.68 20.95 -10.33
CA ILE A 280 -9.74 20.05 -9.65
C ILE A 280 -10.14 19.88 -8.18
N LYS A 281 -10.41 20.98 -7.47
CA LYS A 281 -10.74 20.93 -6.04
C LYS A 281 -11.96 20.07 -5.75
N ASN A 282 -13.01 20.19 -6.57
CA ASN A 282 -14.25 19.43 -6.40
C ASN A 282 -14.29 18.15 -7.28
N LYS A 283 -13.16 17.77 -7.87
CA LYS A 283 -13.00 16.53 -8.65
C LYS A 283 -14.07 16.34 -9.76
N LEU A 284 -14.47 17.43 -10.42
CA LEU A 284 -15.52 17.40 -11.45
C LEU A 284 -15.17 16.43 -12.57
N CYS A 285 -16.12 15.58 -12.98
CA CYS A 285 -15.97 14.62 -14.08
C CYS A 285 -14.83 13.61 -13.87
N THR A 286 -14.53 13.24 -12.62
CA THR A 286 -13.48 12.25 -12.29
C THR A 286 -14.02 10.93 -11.77
N GLN A 287 -15.32 10.84 -11.47
CA GLN A 287 -15.90 9.70 -10.76
C GLN A 287 -15.74 8.36 -11.51
N ASP A 288 -15.83 8.36 -12.84
CA ASP A 288 -15.67 7.16 -13.67
C ASP A 288 -14.24 7.01 -14.23
N LYS A 289 -13.35 7.93 -13.86
CA LYS A 289 -11.98 8.06 -14.35
C LYS A 289 -11.89 8.05 -15.87
N ASN A 290 -12.88 8.52 -16.63
CA ASN A 290 -12.81 8.54 -18.09
C ASN A 290 -13.53 9.76 -18.66
N ILE A 291 -12.77 10.86 -18.80
CA ILE A 291 -13.32 12.12 -19.31
C ILE A 291 -13.80 12.00 -20.78
N ASN A 292 -15.11 12.02 -20.98
CA ASN A 292 -15.79 11.88 -22.26
C ASN A 292 -15.94 13.24 -22.98
N THR A 293 -16.49 13.23 -24.20
CA THR A 293 -16.63 14.44 -25.01
C THR A 293 -17.51 15.51 -24.36
N LEU A 294 -18.63 15.12 -23.74
CA LEU A 294 -19.53 16.07 -23.08
C LEU A 294 -18.87 16.71 -21.87
N GLU A 295 -18.13 15.93 -21.08
CA GLU A 295 -17.36 16.42 -19.94
C GLU A 295 -16.24 17.35 -20.38
N LYS A 296 -15.51 17.02 -21.47
CA LYS A 296 -14.50 17.93 -22.05
C LYS A 296 -15.12 19.25 -22.49
N ASN A 297 -16.28 19.22 -23.14
CA ASN A 297 -17.00 20.42 -23.56
C ASN A 297 -17.46 21.25 -22.34
N PHE A 298 -18.03 20.60 -21.32
CA PHE A 298 -18.43 21.25 -20.07
C PHE A 298 -17.25 21.90 -19.34
N LEU A 299 -16.13 21.19 -19.22
CA LEU A 299 -14.94 21.74 -18.56
C LEU A 299 -14.31 22.89 -19.37
N GLN A 300 -14.45 22.91 -20.70
CA GLN A 300 -13.94 24.01 -21.54
C GLN A 300 -14.83 25.25 -21.51
N GLU A 301 -16.15 25.06 -21.58
CA GLU A 301 -17.13 26.14 -21.70
C GLU A 301 -18.31 25.88 -20.73
N PRO A 302 -18.08 25.96 -19.40
CA PRO A 302 -19.04 25.50 -18.41
C PRO A 302 -20.37 26.25 -18.46
N GLU A 303 -20.36 27.54 -18.77
CA GLU A 303 -21.58 28.34 -18.91
C GLU A 303 -22.45 27.92 -20.11
N GLU A 304 -21.84 27.45 -21.20
CA GLU A 304 -22.56 27.00 -22.39
C GLU A 304 -23.15 25.59 -22.18
N TYR A 305 -22.39 24.70 -21.53
CA TYR A 305 -22.73 23.28 -21.44
C TYR A 305 -23.34 22.84 -20.10
N LYS A 306 -23.39 23.67 -19.05
CA LYS A 306 -23.94 23.29 -17.72
C LYS A 306 -25.35 22.69 -17.79
N GLN A 307 -26.22 23.22 -18.65
CA GLN A 307 -27.58 22.72 -18.78
C GLN A 307 -27.62 21.35 -19.47
N GLU A 308 -26.77 21.13 -20.47
CA GLU A 308 -26.66 19.85 -21.17
C GLU A 308 -26.05 18.79 -20.24
N TRP A 309 -25.01 19.14 -19.50
CA TRP A 309 -24.37 18.28 -18.50
C TRP A 309 -25.35 17.88 -17.38
N PHE A 310 -26.05 18.85 -16.79
CA PHE A 310 -27.08 18.57 -15.79
C PHE A 310 -28.16 17.62 -16.33
N ASN A 311 -28.66 17.86 -17.55
CA ASN A 311 -29.66 17.00 -18.16
C ASN A 311 -29.14 15.58 -18.44
N HIS A 312 -27.87 15.45 -18.82
CA HIS A 312 -27.22 14.15 -18.98
C HIS A 312 -27.20 13.38 -17.65
N ASN A 313 -26.74 14.01 -16.57
CA ASN A 313 -26.68 13.38 -15.25
C ASN A 313 -28.06 12.98 -14.73
N ILE A 314 -29.06 13.85 -14.89
CA ILE A 314 -30.45 13.52 -14.53
C ILE A 314 -30.99 12.33 -15.34
N SER A 315 -30.60 12.19 -16.61
CA SER A 315 -30.96 11.04 -17.45
C SER A 315 -30.29 9.75 -16.96
N GLU A 316 -29.02 9.80 -16.55
CA GLU A 316 -28.34 8.66 -15.94
C GLU A 316 -28.99 8.25 -14.62
N ILE A 317 -29.34 9.22 -13.76
CA ILE A 317 -30.10 8.98 -12.53
C ILE A 317 -31.45 8.36 -12.85
N GLU A 318 -32.15 8.83 -13.88
CA GLU A 318 -33.46 8.28 -14.28
C GLU A 318 -33.37 6.81 -14.69
N LYS A 319 -32.28 6.37 -15.31
CA LYS A 319 -32.03 4.95 -15.63
C LYS A 319 -31.81 4.10 -14.39
N ILE A 320 -31.17 4.65 -13.36
CA ILE A 320 -30.82 3.94 -12.11
C ILE A 320 -31.98 3.94 -11.12
N TYR A 321 -32.62 5.10 -10.95
CA TYR A 321 -33.66 5.37 -9.98
C TYR A 321 -34.66 6.44 -10.50
N PRO A 322 -35.67 6.03 -11.29
CA PRO A 322 -36.59 6.96 -11.95
C PRO A 322 -37.32 7.92 -11.01
N GLU A 323 -37.77 7.44 -9.85
CA GLU A 323 -38.48 8.26 -8.87
C GLU A 323 -37.60 9.38 -8.31
N PHE A 324 -36.30 9.13 -8.14
CA PHE A 324 -35.37 10.13 -7.66
C PHE A 324 -35.18 11.25 -8.69
N ALA A 325 -34.96 10.90 -9.96
CA ALA A 325 -34.87 11.88 -11.04
C ALA A 325 -36.15 12.73 -11.17
N ILE A 326 -37.33 12.13 -10.99
CA ILE A 326 -38.61 12.86 -11.00
C ILE A 326 -38.68 13.89 -9.87
N GLU A 327 -38.24 13.54 -8.66
CA GLU A 327 -38.26 14.48 -7.53
C GLU A 327 -37.17 15.55 -7.66
N LEU A 328 -35.99 15.23 -8.21
CA LEU A 328 -34.93 16.21 -8.49
C LEU A 328 -35.41 17.29 -9.48
N LYS A 329 -36.10 16.90 -10.55
CA LYS A 329 -36.69 17.84 -11.54
C LYS A 329 -37.71 18.82 -10.94
N LYS A 330 -38.22 18.58 -9.72
CA LYS A 330 -39.16 19.47 -9.02
C LYS A 330 -38.48 20.47 -8.08
N ILE A 331 -37.18 20.31 -7.81
CA ILE A 331 -36.46 21.17 -6.88
C ILE A 331 -36.38 22.59 -7.47
N PRO A 332 -36.80 23.64 -6.74
CA PRO A 332 -36.86 25.00 -7.26
C PRO A 332 -35.48 25.57 -7.59
N ASP A 333 -34.43 25.09 -6.93
CA ASP A 333 -33.05 25.48 -7.19
C ASP A 333 -32.60 25.09 -8.61
N PHE A 334 -33.17 24.03 -9.20
CA PHE A 334 -32.84 23.57 -10.55
C PHE A 334 -33.67 24.20 -11.68
N ILE A 335 -34.37 25.32 -11.41
CA ILE A 335 -35.09 26.07 -12.46
C ILE A 335 -34.09 26.77 -13.39
N GLN A 336 -33.01 27.30 -12.84
CA GLN A 336 -31.94 27.95 -13.59
C GLN A 336 -30.62 27.33 -13.15
N ILE A 337 -30.09 26.45 -13.99
CA ILE A 337 -28.88 25.69 -13.69
C ILE A 337 -27.66 26.60 -13.69
N ASP A 338 -26.92 26.60 -12.58
CA ASP A 338 -25.56 27.10 -12.49
C ASP A 338 -24.53 25.96 -12.53
N ILE A 339 -23.24 26.30 -12.36
CA ILE A 339 -22.15 25.32 -12.41
C ILE A 339 -22.22 24.36 -11.20
N LYS A 340 -22.60 24.86 -10.02
CA LYS A 340 -22.72 24.05 -8.80
C LYS A 340 -23.87 23.07 -8.91
N ASP A 341 -24.97 23.46 -9.54
CA ASP A 341 -26.09 22.55 -9.82
C ASP A 341 -25.65 21.38 -10.71
N ALA A 342 -24.85 21.68 -11.73
CA ALA A 342 -24.33 20.69 -12.65
C ALA A 342 -23.34 19.73 -11.96
N GLU A 343 -22.48 20.24 -11.09
CA GLU A 343 -21.61 19.44 -10.20
C GLU A 343 -22.41 18.52 -9.27
N VAL A 344 -23.35 19.07 -8.50
CA VAL A 344 -24.17 18.29 -7.56
C VAL A 344 -24.98 17.19 -8.28
N SER A 345 -25.35 17.42 -9.54
CA SER A 345 -26.02 16.39 -10.34
C SER A 345 -25.14 15.17 -10.64
N GLU A 346 -23.82 15.31 -10.68
CA GLU A 346 -22.87 14.20 -10.82
C GLU A 346 -22.87 13.33 -9.55
N ASP A 347 -22.77 13.96 -8.37
CA ASP A 347 -22.82 13.27 -7.07
C ASP A 347 -24.12 12.49 -6.86
N PHE A 348 -25.23 13.00 -7.39
CA PHE A 348 -26.50 12.27 -7.33
C PHE A 348 -26.51 10.94 -8.07
N ILE A 349 -25.62 10.72 -9.05
CA ILE A 349 -25.47 9.42 -9.70
C ILE A 349 -24.98 8.39 -8.67
N SER A 350 -24.00 8.73 -7.84
CA SER A 350 -23.49 7.87 -6.76
C SER A 350 -24.56 7.61 -5.72
N VAL A 351 -25.26 8.65 -5.26
CA VAL A 351 -26.38 8.53 -4.31
C VAL A 351 -27.51 7.64 -4.88
N ALA A 352 -27.83 7.79 -6.16
CA ALA A 352 -28.83 6.97 -6.84
C ALA A 352 -28.44 5.48 -6.88
N LYS A 353 -27.15 5.17 -7.13
CA LYS A 353 -26.63 3.79 -7.11
C LYS A 353 -26.71 3.19 -5.71
N LYS A 354 -26.35 3.95 -4.67
CA LYS A 354 -26.41 3.53 -3.26
C LYS A 354 -27.84 3.43 -2.72
N LYS A 355 -28.80 4.15 -3.32
CA LYS A 355 -30.19 4.33 -2.85
C LYS A 355 -30.29 4.82 -1.40
N SER A 356 -29.20 5.37 -0.89
CA SER A 356 -29.07 5.86 0.48
C SER A 356 -27.86 6.77 0.60
N ILE A 357 -27.84 7.59 1.64
CA ILE A 357 -26.72 8.49 1.98
C ILE A 357 -26.53 8.50 3.49
N GLY A 358 -25.32 8.19 3.99
CA GLY A 358 -25.07 8.09 5.44
C GLY A 358 -26.06 7.17 6.18
N GLY A 359 -26.55 6.12 5.52
CA GLY A 359 -27.55 5.18 6.05
C GLY A 359 -29.01 5.68 6.03
N ILE A 360 -29.28 6.87 5.49
CA ILE A 360 -30.63 7.36 5.22
C ILE A 360 -31.09 6.82 3.87
N SER A 361 -32.15 6.01 3.84
CA SER A 361 -32.73 5.51 2.59
C SER A 361 -33.46 6.63 1.84
N LEU A 362 -33.28 6.70 0.51
CA LEU A 362 -34.02 7.64 -0.34
C LEU A 362 -35.54 7.42 -0.28
N ASP A 363 -36.00 6.17 -0.12
CA ASP A 363 -37.44 5.88 0.06
C ASP A 363 -38.01 6.56 1.30
N SER A 364 -37.22 6.61 2.39
CA SER A 364 -37.64 7.31 3.62
C SER A 364 -37.77 8.81 3.40
N MET A 365 -36.89 9.39 2.58
CA MET A 365 -36.95 10.80 2.18
C MET A 365 -38.20 11.05 1.32
N PHE A 366 -38.47 10.20 0.32
CA PHE A 366 -39.64 10.33 -0.54
C PHE A 366 -40.95 10.21 0.22
N SER A 367 -40.98 9.42 1.29
CA SER A 367 -42.17 9.24 2.13
C SER A 367 -42.55 10.46 2.99
N GLU A 368 -41.72 11.51 3.03
CA GLU A 368 -41.97 12.66 3.88
C GLU A 368 -43.03 13.62 3.30
N GLY A 369 -44.07 13.93 4.08
CA GLY A 369 -45.17 14.77 3.62
C GLY A 369 -46.12 14.05 2.65
N ILE A 370 -47.12 14.77 2.13
CA ILE A 370 -48.12 14.20 1.23
C ILE A 370 -47.63 14.34 -0.21
N LYS A 371 -47.14 13.25 -0.80
CA LYS A 371 -46.45 13.22 -2.10
C LYS A 371 -47.25 13.87 -3.24
N GLU A 372 -48.56 13.69 -3.28
CA GLU A 372 -49.44 14.22 -4.33
C GLU A 372 -49.76 15.72 -4.16
N LYS A 373 -49.49 16.28 -2.98
CA LYS A 373 -49.82 17.67 -2.63
C LYS A 373 -48.59 18.56 -2.50
N ARG A 374 -47.45 18.00 -2.12
CA ARG A 374 -46.21 18.76 -1.97
C ARG A 374 -45.68 19.17 -3.36
N LYS A 375 -45.15 20.39 -3.45
CA LYS A 375 -44.52 20.89 -4.68
C LYS A 375 -43.20 20.18 -4.98
N PHE A 376 -42.42 19.90 -3.95
CA PHE A 376 -41.16 19.16 -4.02
C PHE A 376 -40.89 18.42 -2.70
N CYS A 377 -39.90 17.51 -2.72
CA CYS A 377 -39.50 16.72 -1.56
C CYS A 377 -38.48 17.48 -0.71
N THR A 378 -38.89 17.97 0.47
CA THR A 378 -38.02 18.76 1.36
C THR A 378 -36.74 18.03 1.78
N PRO A 379 -36.77 16.74 2.17
CA PRO A 379 -35.52 16.04 2.47
C PRO A 379 -34.56 15.97 1.28
N ILE A 380 -35.07 15.85 0.05
CA ILE A 380 -34.23 15.80 -1.15
C ILE A 380 -33.63 17.18 -1.44
N GLN A 381 -34.39 18.26 -1.26
CA GLN A 381 -33.82 19.61 -1.32
C GLN A 381 -32.72 19.81 -0.26
N ALA A 382 -32.93 19.32 0.96
CA ALA A 382 -31.89 19.40 1.98
C ALA A 382 -30.63 18.64 1.56
N LEU A 383 -30.77 17.50 0.89
CA LEU A 383 -29.62 16.79 0.33
C LEU A 383 -28.90 17.60 -0.76
N VAL A 384 -29.63 18.26 -1.67
CA VAL A 384 -29.05 19.18 -2.67
C VAL A 384 -28.21 20.25 -1.97
N TRP A 385 -28.77 20.91 -0.95
CA TRP A 385 -28.07 21.95 -0.21
C TRP A 385 -26.87 21.44 0.56
N SER A 386 -26.94 20.20 1.05
CA SER A 386 -25.80 19.56 1.71
C SER A 386 -24.65 19.34 0.73
N LEU A 387 -24.96 18.91 -0.50
CA LEU A 387 -23.95 18.65 -1.53
C LEU A 387 -23.33 19.93 -2.12
N TYR A 388 -24.00 21.08 -2.00
CA TYR A 388 -23.36 22.37 -2.36
C TYR A 388 -22.23 22.78 -1.40
N ASP A 389 -22.29 22.32 -0.16
CA ASP A 389 -21.38 22.72 0.91
C ASP A 389 -20.33 21.65 1.23
N ASP A 390 -20.74 20.39 1.13
CA ASP A 390 -19.97 19.22 1.56
C ASP A 390 -19.97 18.16 0.45
N GLU A 391 -18.84 17.45 0.31
CA GLU A 391 -18.70 16.30 -0.57
C GLU A 391 -19.52 15.08 -0.09
N GLU A 392 -19.91 14.19 -1.00
CA GLU A 392 -20.70 12.98 -0.66
C GLU A 392 -20.05 12.14 0.47
N GLU A 393 -18.71 12.01 0.45
CA GLU A 393 -17.96 11.23 1.45
C GLU A 393 -18.09 11.82 2.87
N TYR A 394 -18.23 13.14 2.98
CA TYR A 394 -18.47 13.79 4.26
C TYR A 394 -19.85 13.40 4.81
N LEU A 395 -20.85 13.28 3.95
CA LEU A 395 -22.20 12.87 4.34
C LEU A 395 -22.24 11.41 4.82
N ASP A 396 -21.40 10.53 4.28
CA ASP A 396 -21.28 9.14 4.73
C ASP A 396 -20.73 9.03 6.17
N LYS A 397 -20.05 10.07 6.67
CA LYS A 397 -19.62 10.19 8.09
C LYS A 397 -20.76 10.59 9.02
N LYS A 398 -21.96 10.83 8.49
CA LYS A 398 -23.20 11.19 9.22
C LYS A 398 -23.01 12.40 10.13
N PRO A 399 -22.64 13.58 9.59
CA PRO A 399 -22.43 14.78 10.39
C PRO A 399 -23.69 15.20 11.20
N TRP A 400 -24.87 14.76 10.76
CA TRP A 400 -26.15 14.96 11.46
C TRP A 400 -26.40 13.99 12.62
N ASP A 401 -25.58 12.95 12.85
CA ASP A 401 -25.68 12.04 14.00
C ASP A 401 -25.04 12.62 15.28
N ASP A 402 -24.96 13.94 15.37
CA ASP A 402 -24.61 14.65 16.58
C ASP A 402 -25.52 14.21 17.75
N HIS A 403 -24.91 14.02 18.93
CA HIS A 403 -25.54 13.56 20.17
C HIS A 403 -26.66 14.48 20.68
N ARG A 404 -26.81 15.66 20.06
CA ARG A 404 -27.86 16.63 20.37
C ARG A 404 -29.25 16.23 19.86
N TRP A 405 -29.35 15.35 18.88
CA TRP A 405 -30.65 14.91 18.36
C TRP A 405 -31.19 13.71 19.15
N PRO A 406 -32.44 13.75 19.63
CA PRO A 406 -33.09 12.58 20.22
C PRO A 406 -33.03 11.37 19.28
N SER A 407 -32.72 10.20 19.83
CA SER A 407 -32.57 8.96 19.04
C SER A 407 -33.86 8.53 18.33
N GLN A 408 -35.01 9.11 18.69
CA GLN A 408 -36.30 8.84 18.04
C GLN A 408 -36.48 9.62 16.72
N ILE A 409 -35.64 10.61 16.43
CA ILE A 409 -35.75 11.38 15.19
C ILE A 409 -35.19 10.56 14.02
N ARG A 410 -36.02 10.40 12.97
CA ARG A 410 -35.67 9.68 11.74
C ARG A 410 -34.46 10.33 11.06
N GLY A 411 -33.57 9.54 10.48
CA GLY A 411 -32.31 10.03 9.92
C GLY A 411 -32.47 11.17 8.91
N HIS A 412 -33.43 11.09 7.99
CA HIS A 412 -33.69 12.15 7.02
C HIS A 412 -34.17 13.47 7.66
N MET A 413 -34.80 13.42 8.82
CA MET A 413 -35.18 14.62 9.57
C MET A 413 -33.97 15.27 10.25
N LYS A 414 -33.01 14.46 10.72
CA LYS A 414 -31.73 14.98 11.22
C LYS A 414 -30.95 15.67 10.11
N LEU A 415 -30.92 15.09 8.90
CA LEU A 415 -30.33 15.72 7.72
C LEU A 415 -30.97 17.09 7.45
N VAL A 416 -32.30 17.15 7.36
CA VAL A 416 -33.01 18.42 7.13
C VAL A 416 -32.68 19.45 8.20
N GLY A 417 -32.75 19.08 9.48
CA GLY A 417 -32.42 19.98 10.58
C GLY A 417 -30.96 20.46 10.56
N TYR A 418 -30.02 19.55 10.26
CA TYR A 418 -28.60 19.88 10.11
C TYR A 418 -28.39 20.88 8.97
N VAL A 419 -28.89 20.57 7.78
CA VAL A 419 -28.73 21.40 6.58
C VAL A 419 -29.35 22.76 6.79
N TRP A 420 -30.58 22.84 7.30
CA TRP A 420 -31.22 24.13 7.52
C TRP A 420 -30.45 25.02 8.51
N TRP A 421 -29.77 24.41 9.48
CA TRP A 421 -29.00 25.12 10.48
C TRP A 421 -27.57 25.47 10.03
N ARG A 422 -26.95 24.63 9.19
CA ARG A 422 -25.51 24.69 8.88
C ARG A 422 -25.17 25.04 7.45
N SER A 423 -26.08 24.80 6.51
CA SER A 423 -25.76 24.98 5.10
C SER A 423 -25.62 26.45 4.76
N THR A 424 -24.66 26.79 3.90
CA THR A 424 -24.48 28.15 3.39
C THR A 424 -25.68 28.58 2.55
N THR A 425 -26.40 27.61 1.97
CA THR A 425 -27.61 27.85 1.18
C THR A 425 -28.81 28.26 2.04
N SER A 426 -28.96 27.66 3.22
CA SER A 426 -30.01 28.04 4.18
C SER A 426 -29.65 29.28 4.99
N ASP A 427 -28.35 29.49 5.24
CA ASP A 427 -27.80 30.56 6.08
C ASP A 427 -28.51 30.64 7.43
N ASN A 428 -28.70 29.48 8.09
CA ASN A 428 -29.47 29.39 9.33
C ASN A 428 -30.84 30.11 9.25
N TYR A 429 -31.62 29.76 8.22
CA TYR A 429 -32.92 30.37 7.93
C TYR A 429 -32.90 31.86 7.52
N GLN A 430 -31.72 32.45 7.29
CA GLN A 430 -31.59 33.87 6.92
C GLN A 430 -31.54 34.10 5.40
N SER A 431 -31.39 33.04 4.60
CA SER A 431 -31.33 33.21 3.15
C SER A 431 -32.68 33.59 2.54
N ASN A 432 -32.64 34.22 1.36
CA ASN A 432 -33.85 34.59 0.61
C ASN A 432 -34.71 33.39 0.14
N LYS A 433 -34.20 32.17 0.32
CA LYS A 433 -34.90 30.89 0.08
C LYS A 433 -35.98 30.59 1.14
N TRP A 434 -36.09 31.40 2.20
CA TRP A 434 -37.02 31.21 3.31
C TRP A 434 -38.23 32.16 3.31
N ASN A 435 -38.58 32.76 2.16
CA ASN A 435 -39.81 33.57 2.08
C ASN A 435 -41.07 32.73 2.37
N PHE A 436 -42.17 33.37 2.80
CA PHE A 436 -43.37 32.68 3.29
C PHE A 436 -43.87 31.56 2.35
N ASN A 437 -44.05 31.85 1.06
CA ASN A 437 -44.54 30.87 0.09
C ASN A 437 -43.60 29.67 -0.04
N GLU A 438 -42.30 29.92 0.00
CA GLU A 438 -41.26 28.93 -0.10
C GLU A 438 -41.09 28.11 1.18
N ALA A 439 -41.23 28.73 2.35
CA ALA A 439 -41.31 28.04 3.63
C ALA A 439 -42.55 27.13 3.63
N VAL A 440 -43.67 27.60 3.09
CA VAL A 440 -44.91 26.81 3.03
C VAL A 440 -44.74 25.51 2.25
N ASP A 441 -44.10 25.59 1.09
CA ASP A 441 -43.82 24.42 0.27
C ASP A 441 -42.84 23.44 0.96
N ARG A 442 -41.88 23.96 1.73
CA ARG A 442 -40.89 23.17 2.51
C ARG A 442 -41.52 22.50 3.73
N LEU A 443 -42.49 23.11 4.37
CA LEU A 443 -43.16 22.62 5.59
C LEU A 443 -44.33 21.67 5.29
N ASN A 444 -44.11 20.73 4.37
CA ASN A 444 -45.13 19.80 3.86
C ASN A 444 -45.43 18.60 4.79
N SER A 445 -44.90 18.59 6.01
CA SER A 445 -45.19 17.57 7.03
C SER A 445 -45.23 18.16 8.45
N PRO A 446 -45.97 17.53 9.39
CA PRO A 446 -46.01 17.98 10.79
C PRO A 446 -44.64 18.03 11.48
N ILE A 447 -43.73 17.12 11.12
CA ILE A 447 -42.39 17.07 11.73
C ILE A 447 -41.52 18.20 11.21
N LEU A 448 -41.58 18.51 9.91
CA LEU A 448 -40.86 19.64 9.32
C LEU A 448 -41.32 20.97 9.91
N ILE A 449 -42.63 21.13 10.13
CA ILE A 449 -43.20 22.27 10.86
C ILE A 449 -42.61 22.36 12.26
N ALA A 450 -42.59 21.24 13.02
CA ALA A 450 -42.04 21.24 14.37
C ALA A 450 -40.54 21.60 14.40
N LEU A 451 -39.75 21.10 13.43
CA LEU A 451 -38.34 21.45 13.28
C LEU A 451 -38.15 22.94 13.01
N TYR A 452 -38.88 23.51 12.05
CA TYR A 452 -38.80 24.92 11.73
C TYR A 452 -39.19 25.81 12.91
N LEU A 453 -40.27 25.46 13.61
CA LEU A 453 -40.72 26.22 14.77
C LEU A 453 -39.73 26.15 15.93
N GLY A 454 -39.14 24.98 16.19
CA GLY A 454 -38.14 24.80 17.23
C GLY A 454 -36.88 25.64 16.99
N SER A 455 -36.50 25.87 15.74
CA SER A 455 -35.34 26.69 15.36
C SER A 455 -35.62 28.19 15.38
N ASN A 456 -36.81 28.62 14.94
CA ASN A 456 -37.11 30.05 14.74
C ASN A 456 -37.85 30.70 15.91
N PHE A 457 -38.64 29.93 16.67
CA PHE A 457 -39.36 30.46 17.83
C PHE A 457 -38.58 30.11 19.07
N ASN A 458 -37.60 30.94 19.43
CA ASN A 458 -36.87 30.83 20.68
C ASN A 458 -37.87 31.08 21.83
N PRO A 459 -38.31 30.04 22.55
CA PRO A 459 -39.21 30.25 23.66
C PRO A 459 -38.31 30.65 24.83
N THR A 460 -37.96 31.93 24.92
CA THR A 460 -37.28 32.53 26.08
C THR A 460 -38.08 32.39 27.39
N SER A 461 -39.18 31.64 27.38
CA SER A 461 -40.02 31.27 28.52
C SER A 461 -40.40 29.77 28.59
N ALA A 462 -39.94 28.88 27.70
CA ALA A 462 -40.26 27.46 27.86
C ALA A 462 -39.33 26.78 28.87
N PRO A 463 -39.87 26.08 29.89
CA PRO A 463 -39.07 25.23 30.78
C PRO A 463 -38.35 24.15 29.94
N SER A 464 -37.32 23.55 30.52
CA SER A 464 -36.34 22.60 29.95
C SER A 464 -36.89 21.33 29.29
N HIS A 465 -38.16 21.26 28.90
CA HIS A 465 -38.81 20.15 28.24
C HIS A 465 -39.47 20.65 26.95
N PHE A 466 -39.07 20.06 25.83
CA PHE A 466 -39.80 20.21 24.56
C PHE A 466 -41.28 19.87 24.81
N PRO A 467 -42.23 20.76 24.47
CA PRO A 467 -43.63 20.43 24.56
C PRO A 467 -43.95 19.23 23.64
N PRO A 468 -44.95 18.39 23.99
CA PRO A 468 -45.36 17.27 23.15
C PRO A 468 -45.66 17.72 21.71
N VAL A 469 -45.34 16.88 20.71
CA VAL A 469 -45.54 17.18 19.28
C VAL A 469 -46.97 17.63 18.97
N GLU A 470 -47.98 17.11 19.67
CA GLU A 470 -49.38 17.52 19.49
C GLU A 470 -49.66 18.97 19.93
N GLU A 471 -48.95 19.48 20.92
CA GLU A 471 -49.12 20.85 21.43
C GLU A 471 -48.42 21.86 20.50
N ILE A 472 -47.25 21.50 19.99
CA ILE A 472 -46.54 22.26 18.95
C ILE A 472 -47.44 22.37 17.73
N SER A 473 -47.95 21.25 17.21
CA SER A 473 -48.77 21.20 15.99
C SER A 473 -50.00 22.10 16.03
N LYS A 474 -50.68 22.23 17.18
CA LYS A 474 -51.85 23.13 17.34
C LYS A 474 -51.47 24.60 17.30
N LYS A 475 -50.33 24.96 17.88
CA LYS A 475 -49.83 26.34 17.89
C LYS A 475 -49.30 26.75 16.52
N SER A 476 -48.67 25.82 15.80
CA SER A 476 -48.26 25.99 14.42
C SER A 476 -49.42 26.35 13.50
N GLU A 477 -50.54 25.62 13.60
CA GLU A 477 -51.68 25.80 12.72
C GLU A 477 -52.32 27.20 12.88
N SER A 478 -52.30 27.75 14.09
CA SER A 478 -52.79 29.11 14.37
C SER A 478 -51.86 30.19 13.80
N ILE A 479 -50.55 30.10 14.05
CA ILE A 479 -49.53 31.02 13.53
C ILE A 479 -49.60 31.07 11.99
N TYR A 480 -49.73 29.90 11.38
CA TYR A 480 -49.77 29.76 9.93
C TYR A 480 -51.07 30.23 9.29
N ARG A 481 -52.23 29.97 9.91
CA ARG A 481 -53.53 30.48 9.46
C ARG A 481 -53.62 32.00 9.52
N GLU A 482 -52.91 32.60 10.46
CA GLU A 482 -52.92 34.05 10.64
C GLU A 482 -51.90 34.76 9.74
N GLU A 483 -51.05 34.03 9.00
CA GLU A 483 -49.88 34.56 8.29
C GLU A 483 -48.99 35.43 9.20
N LYS A 484 -49.05 35.20 10.51
CA LYS A 484 -48.32 35.95 11.53
C LYS A 484 -47.20 35.10 12.04
N GLY A 485 -45.99 35.52 11.74
CA GLY A 485 -44.75 34.83 12.07
C GLY A 485 -43.66 35.52 11.28
N ASP A 486 -43.52 36.81 11.49
CA ASP A 486 -42.50 37.61 10.83
C ASP A 486 -41.18 37.43 11.56
N CYS A 487 -40.11 37.17 10.80
CA CYS A 487 -38.74 37.12 11.32
C CYS A 487 -38.28 38.48 11.88
N ASP A 488 -38.98 39.56 11.55
CA ASP A 488 -38.68 40.94 11.98
C ASP A 488 -39.50 41.44 13.18
N GLU A 489 -40.52 40.71 13.65
CA GLU A 489 -41.48 41.23 14.65
C GLU A 489 -40.98 41.17 16.12
N PHE A 490 -39.78 40.64 16.38
CA PHE A 490 -39.23 40.48 17.74
C PHE A 490 -37.80 41.03 17.95
N ALA A 491 -37.28 41.87 17.05
CA ALA A 491 -36.01 42.59 17.24
C ALA A 491 -36.16 43.87 18.08
#